data_AF-E4WRJ2-F1
#
_entry.id   AF-E4WRJ2-F1
#
_cell.length_a   1.000
_cell.length_b   1.000
_cell.length_c   1.000
_cell.angle_alpha   90.00
_cell.angle_beta   90.00
_cell.angle_gamma   90.00
#
_symmetry.space_group_name_H-M   'P 1'
#
loop_
_entity.id
_entity.type
_entity.pdbx_description
1 polymer ?
#
loop_
_entity_poly.entity_id
_entity_poly.type
_entity_poly.pdbx_seq_one_letter_code
_entity_poly.pdbx_strand_id
1 'polypeptide(L)'
;MPGAPEKGPPNIVHQNAIWRETIRKETRCQKLYTDYHINPHKKIHNITGKPNSLHDTAEGEEDPNFLHIMREIRVEPRKKYEFPVTESQEIGWESRPLLDGNTNNFAWNDDRLRFPVANTDISKYKDAEWKIKEQMKINQG
;
A
#
# COMPACT_ATOMS: atom_id res chain seq x y z
N MET A 1 67.87 -12.02 12.64
CA MET A 1 67.08 -13.14 12.08
C MET A 1 67.01 -12.92 10.57
N PRO A 2 67.52 -13.84 9.72
CA PRO A 2 67.42 -13.70 8.26
C PRO A 2 65.96 -13.74 7.81
N GLY A 3 65.59 -12.83 6.91
CA GLY A 3 64.23 -12.62 6.41
C GLY A 3 63.70 -13.83 5.63
N ALA A 4 62.38 -14.07 5.73
CA ALA A 4 61.71 -15.18 5.08
C ALA A 4 61.89 -15.13 3.55
N PRO A 5 62.07 -16.28 2.88
CA PRO A 5 62.21 -16.33 1.43
C PRO A 5 60.95 -15.78 0.74
N GLU A 6 61.15 -14.97 -0.31
CA GLU A 6 60.06 -14.45 -1.13
C GLU A 6 59.28 -15.62 -1.76
N LYS A 7 57.97 -15.66 -1.49
CA LYS A 7 57.10 -16.72 -2.03
C LYS A 7 56.88 -16.47 -3.52
N GLY A 8 57.25 -17.45 -4.35
CA GLY A 8 56.98 -17.43 -5.79
C GLY A 8 55.47 -17.35 -6.12
N PRO A 9 55.13 -17.07 -7.39
CA PRO A 9 53.75 -16.90 -7.82
C PRO A 9 52.93 -18.15 -7.49
N PRO A 10 51.75 -18.01 -6.86
CA PRO A 10 51.02 -19.15 -6.37
C PRO A 10 50.43 -19.98 -7.50
N ASN A 11 50.59 -21.29 -7.41
CA ASN A 11 50.07 -22.24 -8.38
C ASN A 11 48.53 -22.35 -8.27
N ILE A 12 47.83 -21.94 -9.33
CA ILE A 12 46.36 -21.88 -9.42
C ILE A 12 45.72 -23.25 -9.15
N VAL A 13 46.34 -24.35 -9.59
CA VAL A 13 45.83 -25.71 -9.37
C VAL A 13 45.85 -26.06 -7.88
N HIS A 14 46.90 -25.66 -7.16
CA HIS A 14 47.01 -25.87 -5.72
C HIS A 14 46.00 -25.02 -4.94
N GLN A 15 45.79 -23.77 -5.33
CA GLN A 15 44.76 -22.92 -4.71
C GLN A 15 43.36 -23.51 -4.87
N ASN A 16 43.04 -23.99 -6.07
CA ASN A 16 41.76 -24.65 -6.34
C ASN A 16 41.59 -25.93 -5.51
N ALA A 17 42.65 -26.71 -5.30
CA ALA A 17 42.61 -27.89 -4.44
C ALA A 17 42.32 -27.52 -2.97
N ILE A 18 42.94 -26.45 -2.47
CA ILE A 18 42.69 -25.94 -1.12
C ILE A 18 41.24 -25.49 -0.98
N TRP A 19 40.71 -24.72 -1.93
CA TRP A 19 39.32 -24.25 -1.88
C TRP A 19 38.30 -25.38 -1.90
N ARG A 20 38.51 -26.41 -2.73
CA ARG A 20 37.64 -27.60 -2.77
C ARG A 20 37.60 -28.32 -1.43
N GLU A 21 38.74 -28.43 -0.76
CA GLU A 21 38.82 -29.05 0.56
C GLU A 21 38.17 -28.17 1.66
N THR A 22 38.34 -26.85 1.58
CA THR A 22 37.68 -25.90 2.49
C THR A 22 36.15 -25.99 2.38
N ILE A 23 35.60 -25.90 1.16
CA ILE A 23 34.16 -26.02 0.91
C ILE A 23 33.65 -27.36 1.42
N ARG A 24 34.36 -28.47 1.13
CA ARG A 24 33.98 -29.80 1.62
C ARG A 24 33.92 -29.86 3.16
N LYS A 25 34.87 -29.24 3.86
CA LYS A 25 34.90 -29.19 5.33
C LYS A 25 33.78 -28.32 5.90
N GLU A 26 33.50 -27.18 5.28
CA GLU A 26 32.40 -26.29 5.66
C GLU A 26 31.05 -26.97 5.51
N THR A 27 30.77 -27.58 4.34
CA THR A 27 29.52 -28.31 4.10
C THR A 27 29.36 -29.50 5.05
N ARG A 28 30.44 -30.22 5.35
CA ARG A 28 30.41 -31.35 6.32
C ARG A 28 30.05 -30.90 7.73
N CYS A 29 30.48 -29.69 8.14
CA CYS A 29 30.24 -29.16 9.48
C CYS A 29 28.98 -28.29 9.57
N GLN A 30 28.30 -28.02 8.45
CA GLN A 30 27.07 -27.24 8.42
C GLN A 30 25.91 -28.06 9.02
N LYS A 31 25.67 -27.89 10.32
CA LYS A 31 24.49 -28.43 11.00
C LYS A 31 23.33 -27.45 10.81
N LEU A 32 22.44 -27.76 9.87
CA LEU A 32 21.14 -27.11 9.76
C LEU A 32 20.22 -27.73 10.82
N TYR A 33 19.84 -26.95 11.82
CA TYR A 33 18.76 -27.35 12.72
C TYR A 33 17.45 -27.09 11.96
N THR A 34 16.70 -28.14 11.64
CA THR A 34 15.43 -28.02 10.90
C THR A 34 14.21 -28.21 11.80
N ASP A 35 14.42 -28.77 12.98
CA ASP A 35 13.36 -29.14 13.91
C ASP A 35 13.12 -28.02 14.91
N TYR A 36 12.56 -26.90 14.44
CA TYR A 36 12.14 -25.82 15.32
C TYR A 36 10.74 -26.10 15.85
N HIS A 37 10.62 -26.26 17.17
CA HIS A 37 9.33 -26.32 17.84
C HIS A 37 8.90 -24.91 18.25
N ILE A 38 7.84 -24.40 17.63
CA ILE A 38 7.19 -23.18 18.11
C ILE A 38 6.52 -23.53 19.44
N ASN A 39 6.84 -22.80 20.51
CA ASN A 39 6.23 -23.00 21.81
C ASN A 39 4.70 -22.78 21.72
N PRO A 40 3.86 -23.82 21.95
CA PRO A 40 2.40 -23.71 21.83
C PRO A 40 1.77 -22.69 22.79
N HIS A 41 2.46 -22.36 23.88
CA HIS A 41 1.98 -21.44 24.91
C HIS A 41 2.43 -19.99 24.68
N LYS A 42 3.24 -19.73 23.64
CA LYS A 42 3.76 -18.40 23.33
C LYS A 42 3.09 -17.89 22.06
N LYS A 43 2.26 -16.86 22.20
CA LYS A 43 1.63 -16.20 21.05
C LYS A 43 2.72 -15.64 20.14
N ILE A 44 2.81 -16.14 18.92
CA ILE A 44 3.60 -15.51 17.87
C ILE A 44 2.81 -14.27 17.44
N HIS A 45 3.42 -13.09 17.53
CA HIS A 45 2.83 -11.92 16.90
C HIS A 45 2.93 -12.12 15.39
N ASN A 46 1.80 -12.04 14.68
CA ASN A 46 1.82 -12.01 13.22
C ASN A 46 2.63 -10.78 12.82
N ILE A 47 3.87 -11.00 12.40
CA ILE A 47 4.69 -9.95 11.80
C ILE A 47 4.07 -9.77 10.43
N THR A 48 3.27 -8.72 10.27
CA THR A 48 2.79 -8.32 8.95
C THR A 48 4.00 -8.14 8.04
N GLY A 49 3.93 -8.71 6.84
CA GLY A 49 5.00 -8.61 5.84
C GLY A 49 5.41 -7.15 5.59
N LYS A 50 6.55 -6.95 4.92
CA LYS A 50 7.01 -5.58 4.64
C LYS A 50 5.90 -4.83 3.89
N PRO A 51 5.63 -3.55 4.19
CA PRO A 51 4.52 -2.80 3.58
C PRO A 51 4.60 -2.71 2.04
N ASN A 52 5.79 -2.91 1.47
CA ASN A 52 6.01 -2.96 0.01
C ASN A 52 6.30 -4.39 -0.52
N SER A 53 6.07 -5.43 0.30
CA SER A 53 6.22 -6.84 -0.09
C SER A 53 5.03 -7.25 -0.95
N LEU A 54 5.20 -7.23 -2.26
CA LEU A 54 4.20 -7.74 -3.21
C LEU A 54 3.93 -9.25 -3.05
N HIS A 55 4.84 -9.98 -2.40
CA HIS A 55 4.76 -11.43 -2.23
C HIS A 55 3.67 -11.86 -1.23
N ASP A 56 3.29 -10.99 -0.28
CA ASP A 56 2.37 -11.35 0.80
C ASP A 56 0.92 -10.94 0.53
N THR A 57 0.64 -10.26 -0.59
CA THR A 57 -0.66 -9.59 -0.84
C THR A 57 -1.47 -10.17 -1.99
N ALA A 58 -0.93 -11.11 -2.78
CA ALA A 58 -1.52 -11.44 -4.09
C ALA A 58 -2.13 -12.86 -4.23
N GLU A 59 -1.86 -13.81 -3.32
CA GLU A 59 -2.18 -15.23 -3.56
C GLU A 59 -3.11 -15.88 -2.52
N GLY A 60 -3.81 -15.09 -1.70
CA GLY A 60 -4.84 -15.59 -0.79
C GLY A 60 -6.25 -15.38 -1.36
N GLU A 61 -7.08 -16.41 -1.39
CA GLU A 61 -8.53 -16.24 -1.54
C GLU A 61 -9.01 -15.33 -0.39
N GLU A 62 -9.67 -14.22 -0.73
CA GLU A 62 -10.15 -13.25 0.25
C GLU A 62 -11.07 -13.97 1.26
N ASP A 63 -10.81 -13.79 2.56
CA ASP A 63 -11.63 -14.41 3.60
C ASP A 63 -13.11 -14.00 3.43
N PRO A 64 -14.02 -14.96 3.12
CA PRO A 64 -15.42 -14.65 2.87
C PRO A 64 -16.10 -14.02 4.11
N ASN A 65 -15.62 -14.33 5.31
CA ASN A 65 -16.12 -13.73 6.55
C ASN A 65 -15.71 -12.26 6.65
N PHE A 66 -14.47 -11.93 6.31
CA PHE A 66 -14.02 -10.54 6.25
C PHE A 66 -14.81 -9.73 5.22
N LEU A 67 -15.05 -10.29 4.02
CA LEU A 67 -15.89 -9.65 3.00
C LEU A 67 -17.32 -9.43 3.46
N HIS A 68 -17.89 -10.40 4.19
CA HIS A 68 -19.22 -10.25 4.77
C HIS A 68 -19.28 -9.09 5.78
N ILE A 69 -18.33 -9.03 6.72
CA ILE A 69 -18.24 -7.96 7.72
C ILE A 69 -18.08 -6.59 7.05
N MET A 70 -17.20 -6.49 6.05
CA MET A 70 -16.97 -5.22 5.35
C MET A 70 -18.21 -4.75 4.58
N ARG A 71 -18.96 -5.68 3.96
CA ARG A 71 -20.23 -5.38 3.31
C ARG A 71 -21.26 -4.90 4.33
N GLU A 72 -21.36 -5.56 5.47
CA GLU A 72 -22.28 -5.20 6.55
C GLU A 72 -22.00 -3.81 7.13
N ILE A 73 -20.72 -3.47 7.34
CA ILE A 73 -20.30 -2.15 7.82
C ILE A 73 -20.62 -1.05 6.79
N ARG A 74 -20.55 -1.35 5.49
CA ARG A 74 -20.81 -0.39 4.41
C ARG A 74 -22.31 -0.13 4.16
N VAL A 75 -23.21 -0.90 4.77
CA VAL A 75 -24.65 -0.68 4.64
C VAL A 75 -25.02 0.70 5.20
N GLU A 76 -25.82 1.45 4.44
CA GLU A 76 -26.31 2.78 4.85
C GLU A 76 -27.03 2.70 6.22
N PRO A 77 -26.79 3.66 7.13
CA PRO A 77 -27.41 3.68 8.46
C PRO A 77 -28.94 3.52 8.45
N ARG A 78 -29.61 4.12 7.46
CA ARG A 78 -31.08 4.05 7.26
C ARG A 78 -31.62 2.64 6.98
N LYS A 79 -30.77 1.73 6.48
CA LYS A 79 -31.13 0.32 6.27
C LYS A 79 -30.86 -0.52 7.52
N LYS A 80 -30.02 -0.02 8.44
CA LYS A 80 -29.60 -0.72 9.66
C LYS A 80 -30.43 -0.34 10.88
N TYR A 81 -30.87 0.92 10.96
CA TYR A 81 -31.67 1.44 12.08
C TYR A 81 -32.93 2.14 11.56
N GLU A 82 -34.02 2.07 12.32
CA GLU A 82 -35.28 2.75 11.99
C GLU A 82 -35.19 4.28 12.19
N PHE A 83 -34.39 4.71 13.17
CA PHE A 83 -34.20 6.11 13.55
C PHE A 83 -32.71 6.44 13.70
N PRO A 84 -32.29 7.70 13.49
CA PRO A 84 -30.92 8.12 13.70
C PRO A 84 -30.53 7.95 15.17
N VAL A 85 -29.35 7.36 15.39
CA VAL A 85 -28.83 7.07 16.74
C VAL A 85 -27.85 8.16 17.20
N THR A 86 -27.25 8.89 16.25
CA THR A 86 -26.31 9.97 16.52
C THR A 86 -26.76 11.28 15.86
N GLU A 87 -26.37 12.43 16.42
CA GLU A 87 -26.70 13.75 15.84
C GLU A 87 -26.20 13.89 14.40
N SER A 88 -25.02 13.35 14.10
CA SER A 88 -24.48 13.33 12.73
C SER A 88 -25.35 12.53 11.76
N GLN A 89 -26.02 11.48 12.24
CA GLN A 89 -26.96 10.71 11.44
C GLN A 89 -28.27 11.46 11.21
N GLU A 90 -28.68 12.38 12.08
CA GLU A 90 -29.89 13.20 11.85
C GLU A 90 -29.73 14.08 10.60
N ILE A 91 -28.55 14.67 10.42
CA ILE A 91 -28.24 15.53 9.28
C ILE A 91 -28.12 14.70 7.99
N GLY A 92 -27.45 13.54 8.08
CA GLY A 92 -27.17 12.66 6.94
C GLY A 92 -28.15 11.49 6.77
N TRP A 93 -29.32 11.53 7.41
CA TRP A 93 -30.20 10.36 7.51
C TRP A 93 -30.73 9.91 6.14
N GLU A 94 -31.21 10.88 5.37
CA GLU A 94 -31.58 10.70 3.98
C GLU A 94 -30.37 10.96 3.09
N SER A 95 -29.67 9.89 2.74
CA SER A 95 -28.47 9.95 1.89
C SER A 95 -28.79 10.14 0.41
N ARG A 96 -30.04 9.89 -0.01
CA ARG A 96 -30.45 10.10 -1.38
C ARG A 96 -30.71 11.60 -1.59
N PRO A 97 -30.09 12.20 -2.62
CA PRO A 97 -30.37 13.60 -2.93
C PRO A 97 -31.85 13.76 -3.28
N LEU A 98 -32.50 14.77 -2.70
CA LEU A 98 -33.90 15.10 -2.99
C LEU A 98 -34.09 15.47 -4.47
N LEU A 99 -33.05 16.02 -5.08
CA LEU A 99 -32.94 16.29 -6.51
C LEU A 99 -31.97 15.27 -7.11
N ASP A 100 -32.55 14.17 -7.56
CA ASP A 100 -31.89 13.18 -8.39
C ASP A 100 -31.59 13.79 -9.77
N GLY A 101 -30.33 13.73 -10.21
CA GLY A 101 -29.93 14.22 -11.54
C GLY A 101 -30.21 13.27 -12.72
N ASN A 102 -30.37 11.99 -12.45
CA ASN A 102 -30.63 10.96 -13.45
C ASN A 102 -32.13 10.73 -13.70
N THR A 103 -33.00 11.13 -12.78
CA THR A 103 -34.45 11.06 -12.93
C THR A 103 -34.96 12.32 -13.62
N ASN A 104 -36.09 12.23 -14.32
CA ASN A 104 -36.83 13.32 -14.97
C ASN A 104 -37.35 14.40 -13.98
N ASN A 105 -36.61 14.67 -12.90
CA ASN A 105 -36.83 15.74 -11.97
C ASN A 105 -36.63 17.08 -12.71
N PHE A 106 -37.68 17.88 -12.71
CA PHE A 106 -37.77 19.17 -13.37
C PHE A 106 -36.63 20.11 -12.95
N ALA A 107 -36.14 20.07 -11.70
CA ALA A 107 -35.16 21.05 -11.21
C ALA A 107 -33.72 20.80 -11.68
N TRP A 108 -33.29 19.56 -11.95
CA TRP A 108 -31.91 19.28 -12.39
C TRP A 108 -31.74 19.30 -13.91
N ASN A 109 -32.84 19.08 -14.64
CA ASN A 109 -32.89 19.15 -16.10
C ASN A 109 -33.39 20.49 -16.63
N ASP A 110 -33.84 21.41 -15.77
CA ASP A 110 -34.22 22.76 -16.17
C ASP A 110 -32.99 23.69 -16.21
N ASP A 111 -32.51 23.95 -17.42
CA ASP A 111 -31.41 24.88 -17.69
C ASP A 111 -31.70 26.32 -17.26
N ARG A 112 -32.96 26.68 -16.94
CA ARG A 112 -33.31 28.00 -16.38
C ARG A 112 -32.96 28.13 -14.91
N LEU A 113 -32.82 27.01 -14.20
CA LEU A 113 -32.55 26.98 -12.75
C LEU A 113 -31.13 26.49 -12.46
N ARG A 114 -30.46 25.87 -13.45
CA ARG A 114 -29.14 25.29 -13.32
C ARG A 114 -28.07 26.17 -13.98
N PHE A 115 -27.26 26.85 -13.16
CA PHE A 115 -26.15 27.70 -13.62
C PHE A 115 -24.81 27.16 -13.10
N PRO A 116 -24.27 26.06 -13.67
CA PRO A 116 -23.01 25.52 -13.22
C PRO A 116 -21.86 26.45 -13.65
N VAL A 117 -20.96 26.74 -12.73
CA VAL A 117 -19.72 27.45 -13.08
C VAL A 117 -18.82 26.48 -13.85
N ALA A 118 -18.64 26.74 -15.14
CA ALA A 118 -17.80 25.93 -16.01
C ALA A 118 -16.48 26.65 -16.30
N ASN A 119 -15.37 25.91 -16.24
CA ASN A 119 -14.06 26.45 -16.57
C ASN A 119 -13.89 26.56 -18.08
N THR A 120 -13.77 27.79 -18.57
CA THR A 120 -13.37 28.07 -19.95
C THR A 120 -11.87 27.86 -20.13
N ASP A 121 -11.41 27.75 -21.37
CA ASP A 121 -9.98 27.59 -21.65
C ASP A 121 -9.17 28.82 -21.19
N ILE A 122 -9.77 30.01 -21.21
CA ILE A 122 -9.18 31.24 -20.65
C ILE A 122 -9.00 31.12 -19.14
N SER A 123 -10.02 30.65 -18.42
CA SER A 123 -9.96 30.45 -16.96
C SER A 123 -8.87 29.43 -16.60
N LYS A 124 -8.80 28.31 -17.32
CA LYS A 124 -7.76 27.28 -17.12
C LYS A 124 -6.35 27.83 -17.40
N TYR A 125 -6.20 28.61 -18.48
CA TYR A 125 -4.93 29.23 -18.83
C TYR A 125 -4.48 30.23 -17.76
N LYS A 126 -5.39 31.08 -17.28
CA LYS A 126 -5.12 32.04 -16.20
C LYS A 126 -4.74 31.36 -14.89
N ASP A 127 -5.39 30.25 -14.54
CA ASP A 127 -5.01 29.43 -13.38
C ASP A 127 -3.60 28.84 -13.54
N ALA A 128 -3.23 28.39 -14.73
CA ALA A 128 -1.89 27.89 -15.02
C ALA A 128 -0.82 28.99 -14.94
N GLU A 129 -1.08 30.17 -15.54
CA GLU A 129 -0.21 31.35 -15.42
C GLU A 129 0.02 31.73 -13.95
N TRP A 130 -1.06 31.73 -13.16
CA TRP A 130 -0.98 32.06 -11.74
C TRP A 130 -0.09 31.07 -10.97
N LYS A 131 -0.26 29.77 -11.18
CA LYS A 131 0.57 28.72 -10.55
C LYS A 131 2.05 28.89 -10.87
N ILE A 132 2.39 29.15 -12.14
CA ILE A 132 3.77 29.36 -12.59
C ILE A 132 4.37 30.59 -11.91
N LYS A 133 3.62 31.70 -11.88
CA LYS A 133 4.06 32.95 -11.25
C LYS A 133 4.35 32.76 -9.76
N GLU A 134 3.50 32.02 -9.05
CA GLU A 134 3.69 31.79 -7.61
C GLU A 134 4.90 30.90 -7.33
N GLN A 135 5.11 29.85 -8.14
CA GLN A 135 6.31 29.02 -8.06
C GLN A 135 7.59 29.81 -8.34
N MET A 136 7.56 30.72 -9.31
CA MET A 136 8.69 31.60 -9.60
C MET A 136 9.03 32.53 -8.43
N LYS A 137 8.02 33.09 -7.73
CA LYS A 137 8.26 33.90 -6.53
C LYS A 137 8.89 33.09 -5.40
N ILE A 138 8.42 31.86 -5.17
CA ILE A 138 8.97 30.97 -4.14
C ILE A 138 10.43 30.65 -4.42
N ASN A 139 10.79 30.40 -5.69
CA ASN A 139 12.16 30.05 -6.07
C ASN A 139 13.14 31.25 -6.08
N GLN A 140 12.64 32.48 -5.97
CA GLN A 140 13.44 33.71 -5.96
C GLN A 140 13.71 34.26 -4.54
N GLY A 141 13.13 33.66 -3.51
CA GLY A 141 13.43 33.93 -2.09
C GLY A 141 14.33 32.85 -1.51
#